data_AF-A0A967SRC0-F1
#
_entry.id   AF-A0A967SRC0-F1
#
_cell.length_a   1.000
_cell.length_b   1.000
_cell.length_c   1.000
_cell.angle_alpha   90.00
_cell.angle_beta   90.00
_cell.angle_gamma   90.00
#
_symmetry.space_group_name_H-M   'P 1'
#
loop_
_entity.id
_entity.type
_entity.pdbx_description
1 polymer ?
#
loop_
_entity_poly.entity_id
_entity_poly.type
_entity_poly.pdbx_seq_one_letter_code
_entity_poly.pdbx_strand_id
1 'polypeptide(L)' 'MPKEKRSKKYYFAVTLRVSYVWDGIKDDGSEAEAGVYSYRILSGDRELGTGTFLLR' A
#
# COMPACT_ATOMS: atom_id res chain seq x y z
N MET A 1 -51.28 13.33 2.58
CA MET A 1 -50.58 12.08 2.22
C MET A 1 -49.10 12.25 2.54
N PRO A 2 -48.48 11.41 3.40
CA PRO A 2 -47.08 11.60 3.74
C PRO A 2 -46.20 11.10 2.58
N LYS A 3 -45.25 11.92 2.15
CA LYS A 3 -44.32 11.58 1.07
C LYS A 3 -43.27 10.60 1.61
N GLU A 4 -43.23 9.41 1.02
CA GLU A 4 -42.27 8.34 1.35
C GLU A 4 -40.83 8.81 1.08
N LYS A 5 -39.96 8.75 2.10
CA LYS A 5 -38.53 9.08 1.95
C LYS A 5 -37.79 7.89 1.34
N ARG A 6 -37.38 8.01 0.09
CA ARG A 6 -36.54 7.01 -0.59
C ARG A 6 -35.06 7.23 -0.25
N SER A 7 -34.40 6.27 0.37
CA SER A 7 -32.95 6.29 0.57
C SER A 7 -32.23 5.58 -0.58
N LYS A 8 -31.14 6.16 -1.07
CA LYS A 8 -30.23 5.55 -2.06
C LYS A 8 -28.86 5.41 -1.42
N LYS A 9 -28.29 4.20 -1.46
CA LYS A 9 -26.91 3.94 -1.05
C LYS A 9 -26.00 4.12 -2.25
N TYR A 10 -24.90 4.85 -2.07
CA TYR A 10 -23.85 5.01 -3.06
C TYR A 10 -22.57 4.38 -2.50
N TYR A 11 -21.89 3.60 -3.32
CA TYR A 11 -20.59 3.05 -3.01
C TYR A 11 -19.57 3.74 -3.92
N PHE A 12 -18.64 4.48 -3.34
CA PHE A 12 -17.55 5.11 -4.08
C PHE A 12 -16.34 4.19 -4.02
N ALA A 13 -15.93 3.64 -5.16
CA ALA A 13 -14.65 2.95 -5.28
C ALA A 13 -13.55 4.00 -5.42
N VAL A 14 -12.89 4.35 -4.32
CA VAL A 14 -11.65 5.14 -4.37
C VAL A 14 -10.51 4.19 -4.72
N THR A 15 -9.86 4.44 -5.85
CA THR A 15 -8.60 3.75 -6.21
C THR A 15 -7.44 4.59 -5.72
N LEU A 16 -6.82 4.21 -4.61
CA LEU A 16 -5.55 4.81 -4.16
C LEU A 16 -4.41 4.15 -4.93
N ARG A 17 -3.65 4.95 -5.70
CA ARG A 17 -2.36 4.52 -6.21
C ARG A 17 -1.29 4.96 -5.23
N VAL A 18 -0.75 4.01 -4.49
CA VAL A 18 0.44 4.22 -3.66
C VAL A 18 1.61 3.56 -4.36
N SER A 19 2.64 4.34 -4.66
CA SER A 19 3.94 3.84 -5.11
C SER A 19 4.97 4.23 -4.07
N TYR A 20 5.80 3.27 -3.68
CA TYR A 20 6.96 3.50 -2.83
C TYR A 20 8.21 3.00 -3.56
N VAL A 21 9.28 3.79 -3.51
CA VAL A 21 10.59 3.45 -4.04
C VAL A 21 11.55 3.51 -2.86
N TRP A 22 12.19 2.39 -2.56
CA TRP A 22 13.27 2.38 -1.57
C TRP A 22 14.53 2.96 -2.20
N ASP A 23 15.22 3.81 -1.45
CA ASP A 23 16.45 4.49 -1.86
C ASP A 23 17.71 3.63 -1.70
N GLY A 24 17.57 2.42 -1.14
CA GLY A 24 18.69 1.52 -0.88
C GLY A 24 19.44 1.84 0.41
N ILE A 25 18.87 2.66 1.30
CA ILE A 25 19.49 3.00 2.58
C ILE A 25 18.89 2.14 3.70
N LYS A 26 19.78 1.53 4.50
CA LYS A 26 19.43 0.75 5.69
C LYS A 26 19.12 1.68 6.87
N ASP A 27 18.51 1.12 7.91
CA ASP A 27 18.14 1.85 9.12
C ASP A 27 19.36 2.47 9.87
N ASP A 28 20.55 1.90 9.66
CA ASP A 28 21.81 2.43 10.21
C ASP A 28 22.40 3.59 9.40
N GLY A 29 21.74 4.00 8.31
CA GLY A 29 22.19 5.07 7.41
C GLY A 29 23.22 4.63 6.37
N SER A 30 23.59 3.36 6.32
CA SER A 30 24.52 2.83 5.31
C SER A 30 23.80 2.29 4.07
N GLU A 31 24.51 2.26 2.95
CA GLU A 31 24.01 1.70 1.70
C GLU A 31 23.82 0.18 1.80
N ALA A 32 22.73 -0.31 1.20
CA ALA A 32 22.46 -1.72 1.06
C ALA A 32 23.36 -2.35 -0.01
N GLU A 33 23.84 -3.56 0.26
CA GLU A 33 24.66 -4.31 -0.67
C GLU A 33 23.86 -4.82 -1.87
N ALA A 34 24.52 -5.06 -3.01
CA ALA A 34 23.86 -5.68 -4.15
C ALA A 34 23.29 -7.05 -3.76
N GLY A 35 22.00 -7.27 -4.01
CA GLY A 35 21.31 -8.45 -3.49
C GLY A 35 19.81 -8.43 -3.71
N VAL A 36 19.16 -9.54 -3.36
CA VAL A 36 17.69 -9.67 -3.41
C VAL A 36 17.10 -9.23 -2.08
N TYR A 37 16.18 -8.28 -2.13
CA TYR A 37 15.47 -7.75 -0.98
C TYR A 37 13.98 -8.02 -1.08
N SER A 38 13.33 -8.21 0.07
CA SER A 38 11.89 -8.41 0.18
C SER A 38 11.21 -7.24 0.89
N TYR A 39 10.01 -6.86 0.46
CA TYR A 39 9.17 -5.89 1.14
C TYR A 39 7.81 -6.49 1.51
N ARG A 40 7.18 -5.90 2.52
CA ARG A 40 5.82 -6.24 3.00
C ARG A 40 5.05 -4.96 3.26
N ILE A 41 3.82 -4.87 2.75
CA ILE A 41 2.91 -3.74 2.92
C ILE A 41 1.75 -4.16 3.81
N LEU A 42 1.51 -3.41 4.89
CA LEU A 42 0.47 -3.66 5.88
C LEU A 42 -0.48 -2.45 5.97
N SER A 43 -1.76 -2.69 6.24
CA SER A 43 -2.77 -1.67 6.56
C SER A 43 -3.58 -2.13 7.76
N GLY A 44 -3.31 -1.50 8.91
CA GLY A 44 -3.77 -2.01 10.20
C GLY A 44 -3.27 -3.44 10.40
N ASP A 45 -4.17 -4.34 10.76
CA ASP A 45 -3.87 -5.77 10.99
C ASP A 45 -3.89 -6.62 9.71
N ARG A 46 -4.01 -6.01 8.52
CA ARG A 46 -4.11 -6.73 7.25
C ARG A 46 -2.89 -6.53 6.37
N GLU A 47 -2.37 -7.63 5.84
CA GLU A 47 -1.40 -7.60 4.74
C GLU A 47 -2.06 -7.20 3.43
N LEU A 48 -1.48 -6.20 2.77
CA LEU A 48 -1.91 -5.74 1.45
C LEU A 48 -1.07 -6.34 0.33
N GLY A 49 0.18 -6.71 0.61
CA GLY A 49 1.03 -7.40 -0.35
C GLY A 49 2.48 -7.55 0.10
N THR A 50 3.21 -8.37 -0.65
CA THR A 50 4.65 -8.64 -0.50
C THR A 50 5.30 -8.67 -1.86
N GLY A 51 6.61 -8.46 -1.93
CA GLY A 51 7.36 -8.67 -3.17
C GLY A 51 8.86 -8.70 -2.93
N THR A 52 9.60 -9.01 -3.99
CA THR A 52 11.07 -9.00 -3.99
C THR A 52 11.60 -8.13 -5.13
N PHE A 53 12.73 -7.48 -4.91
CA PHE A 53 13.47 -6.78 -5.96
C PHE A 53 14.96 -7.05 -5.84
N LEU A 54 15.68 -6.88 -6.95
CA LEU A 54 17.12 -7.04 -7.02
C LEU A 54 17.76 -5.66 -7.01
N LEU A 55 18.57 -5.39 -5.99
CA LEU A 55 19.48 -4.26 -5.96
C LEU A 55 20.74 -4.64 -6.75
N ARG A 56 21.14 -3.78 -7.69
CA ARG A 56 22.25 -3.99 -8.63
C ARG A 56 23.41 -3.09 -8.30
#